data_AF-A0A5J4UBL7-F1
#
_entry.id   AF-A0A5J4UBL7-F1
#
_cell.length_a   1.000
_cell.length_b   1.000
_cell.length_c   1.000
_cell.angle_alpha   90.00
_cell.angle_beta   90.00
_cell.angle_gamma   90.00
#
_symmetry.space_group_name_H-M   'P 1'
#
loop_
_entity.id
_entity.type
_entity.pdbx_description
1 polymer ?
#
loop_
_entity_poly.entity_id
_entity_poly.type
_entity_poly.pdbx_seq_one_letter_code
_entity_poly.pdbx_strand_id
1 'polypeptide(L)'
;MFEKFKQKASNLGQKALVKLGQAQAFKEDDDFLRRIANFKETRLEYQAILLAGKKMIETEQAALAARTAYFDRVLLFASKQSTIDPRVTQYMEALKQYEQYQNDNIQAQAKDIVNGVDEFITQVIEPTRDIKNDLSDLRTSRDAALREKQASMQQQDPIKVQQCANEWKRMDEKYQVDRAVLLANVDYVEEKKNHDLLQYTAQFFEQQYTMNATTYSDMARIEPQVKQTLQ
;
A
#
# COMPACT_ATOMS: atom_id res chain seq x y z
N MET A 1 58.88 40.53 -6.17
CA MET A 1 58.29 39.91 -4.95
C MET A 1 56.83 40.29 -4.69
N PHE A 2 56.35 41.47 -5.13
CA PHE A 2 54.97 41.93 -4.89
C PHE A 2 53.86 41.18 -5.65
N GLU A 3 54.10 40.71 -6.88
CA GLU A 3 53.06 40.00 -7.66
C GLU A 3 52.71 38.61 -7.09
N LYS A 4 53.69 37.88 -6.54
CA LYS A 4 53.45 36.58 -5.88
C LYS A 4 52.62 36.71 -4.60
N PHE A 5 52.65 37.88 -3.94
CA PHE A 5 51.81 38.16 -2.77
C PHE A 5 50.35 38.46 -3.15
N LYS A 6 50.12 39.18 -4.28
CA LYS A 6 48.76 39.43 -4.79
C LYS A 6 48.05 38.14 -5.22
N GLN A 7 48.76 37.21 -5.88
CA GLN A 7 48.19 35.90 -6.26
C GLN A 7 47.88 35.01 -5.04
N LYS A 8 48.72 35.04 -3.98
CA LYS A 8 48.42 34.29 -2.75
C LYS A 8 47.20 34.86 -2.02
N ALA A 9 47.05 36.18 -1.96
CA ALA A 9 45.88 36.82 -1.35
C ALA A 9 44.59 36.56 -2.14
N SER A 10 44.63 36.57 -3.47
CA SER A 10 43.45 36.25 -4.30
C SER A 10 43.03 34.78 -4.19
N ASN A 11 43.99 33.85 -4.10
CA ASN A 11 43.71 32.42 -3.88
C ASN A 11 43.23 32.10 -2.46
N LEU A 12 43.66 32.85 -1.44
CA LEU A 12 43.14 32.75 -0.07
C LEU A 12 41.71 33.31 0.02
N GLY A 13 41.44 34.45 -0.63
CA GLY A 13 40.10 35.03 -0.73
C GLY A 13 39.13 34.12 -1.49
N GLN A 14 39.55 33.53 -2.62
CA GLN A 14 38.73 32.57 -3.37
C GLN A 14 38.53 31.24 -2.63
N LYS A 15 39.56 30.68 -1.96
CA LYS A 15 39.36 29.47 -1.14
C LYS A 15 38.50 29.74 0.10
N ALA A 16 38.58 30.93 0.69
CA ALA A 16 37.69 31.33 1.77
C ALA A 16 36.25 31.49 1.26
N LEU A 17 36.03 32.13 0.10
CA LEU A 17 34.71 32.24 -0.55
C LEU A 17 34.13 30.88 -0.98
N VAL A 18 34.96 29.96 -1.48
CA VAL A 18 34.53 28.59 -1.83
C VAL A 18 34.21 27.75 -0.58
N LYS A 19 34.94 27.93 0.53
CA LYS A 19 34.62 27.29 1.82
C LYS A 19 33.43 27.93 2.53
N LEU A 20 33.23 29.24 2.39
CA LEU A 20 32.10 29.98 2.96
C LEU A 20 30.79 29.73 2.20
N GLY A 21 30.86 29.33 0.92
CA GLY A 21 29.71 28.88 0.13
C GLY A 21 29.35 27.40 0.29
N GLN A 22 30.19 26.61 0.96
CA GLN A 22 29.89 25.23 1.33
C GLN A 22 29.24 25.20 2.70
N ALA A 23 28.00 25.71 2.80
CA ALA A 23 27.10 25.21 3.83
C ALA A 23 27.12 23.69 3.71
N GLN A 24 27.52 22.99 4.78
CA GLN A 24 27.57 21.54 4.79
C GLN A 24 26.18 21.05 4.39
N ALA A 25 26.08 20.44 3.20
CA ALA A 25 24.79 20.06 2.63
C ALA A 25 24.07 19.22 3.68
N PHE A 26 22.85 19.63 4.04
CA PHE A 26 22.09 18.87 5.01
C PHE A 26 21.93 17.44 4.50
N LYS A 27 22.41 16.49 5.29
CA LYS A 27 22.30 15.08 5.00
C LYS A 27 21.32 14.50 6.01
N GLU A 28 20.33 13.79 5.50
CA GLU A 28 19.50 12.92 6.34
C GLU A 28 20.41 11.92 7.06
N ASP A 29 20.06 11.59 8.30
CA ASP A 29 20.71 10.51 9.01
C ASP A 29 20.39 9.15 8.35
N ASP A 30 21.30 8.19 8.56
CA ASP A 30 21.19 6.89 7.92
C ASP A 30 19.97 6.09 8.41
N ASP A 31 19.45 6.36 9.63
CA ASP A 31 18.25 5.71 10.14
C ASP A 31 16.99 6.19 9.39
N PHE A 32 16.85 7.50 9.17
CA PHE A 32 15.80 8.05 8.32
C PHE A 32 15.84 7.45 6.92
N LEU A 33 17.00 7.45 6.27
CA LEU A 33 17.15 6.92 4.92
C LEU A 33 16.76 5.44 4.85
N ARG A 34 17.16 4.64 5.84
CA ARG A 34 16.80 3.22 5.96
C ARG A 34 15.29 3.03 6.11
N ARG A 35 14.64 3.75 7.01
CA ARG A 35 13.18 3.64 7.22
C ARG A 35 12.38 4.05 5.98
N ILE A 36 12.78 5.12 5.31
CA ILE A 36 12.15 5.55 4.06
C ILE A 36 12.38 4.55 2.92
N ALA A 37 13.54 3.89 2.87
CA ALA A 37 13.79 2.82 1.91
C ALA A 37 12.86 1.61 2.16
N ASN A 38 12.76 1.17 3.42
CA ASN A 38 11.87 0.08 3.82
C ASN A 38 10.40 0.42 3.49
N PHE A 39 9.94 1.62 3.83
CA PHE A 39 8.58 2.06 3.52
C PHE A 39 8.25 1.99 2.01
N LYS A 40 9.21 2.33 1.14
CA LYS A 40 9.03 2.23 -0.31
C LYS A 40 8.86 0.78 -0.77
N GLU A 41 9.62 -0.14 -0.18
CA GLU A 41 9.50 -1.57 -0.45
C GLU A 41 8.15 -2.09 0.04
N THR A 42 7.79 -1.81 1.29
CA THR A 42 6.50 -2.20 1.88
C THR A 42 5.32 -1.66 1.07
N ARG A 43 5.37 -0.42 0.58
CA ARG A 43 4.36 0.11 -0.34
C ARG A 43 4.20 -0.74 -1.61
N LEU A 44 5.30 -1.16 -2.23
CA LEU A 44 5.24 -1.99 -3.44
C LEU A 44 4.67 -3.38 -3.14
N GLU A 45 4.98 -3.94 -1.98
CA GLU A 45 4.41 -5.22 -1.54
C GLU A 45 2.89 -5.14 -1.34
N TYR A 46 2.38 -4.11 -0.66
CA TYR A 46 0.94 -3.90 -0.51
C TYR A 46 0.25 -3.73 -1.88
N GLN A 47 0.86 -3.00 -2.81
CA GLN A 47 0.35 -2.85 -4.18
C GLN A 47 0.34 -4.18 -4.94
N ALA A 48 1.36 -5.02 -4.76
CA ALA A 48 1.43 -6.34 -5.37
C ALA A 48 0.36 -7.29 -4.80
N ILE A 49 0.15 -7.27 -3.47
CA ILE A 49 -0.90 -8.02 -2.79
C ILE A 49 -2.28 -7.60 -3.32
N LEU A 50 -2.53 -6.29 -3.42
CA LEU A 50 -3.79 -5.77 -3.95
C LEU A 50 -4.07 -6.27 -5.38
N LEU A 51 -3.06 -6.21 -6.24
CA LEU A 51 -3.19 -6.66 -7.63
C LEU A 51 -3.44 -8.18 -7.70
N ALA A 52 -2.72 -8.97 -6.91
CA ALA A 52 -2.91 -10.41 -6.83
C ALA A 52 -4.31 -10.75 -6.32
N GLY A 53 -4.78 -10.06 -5.27
CA GLY A 53 -6.13 -10.23 -4.72
C GLY A 53 -7.22 -9.88 -5.73
N LYS A 54 -7.12 -8.75 -6.43
CA LYS A 54 -8.07 -8.37 -7.51
C LYS A 54 -8.15 -9.45 -8.60
N LYS A 55 -7.00 -9.99 -9.02
CA LYS A 55 -6.94 -11.05 -10.03
C LYS A 55 -7.52 -12.38 -9.53
N MET A 56 -7.30 -12.72 -8.26
CA MET A 56 -7.90 -13.89 -7.64
C MET A 56 -9.43 -13.80 -7.68
N ILE A 57 -9.99 -12.69 -7.21
CA ILE A 57 -11.44 -12.45 -7.22
C ILE A 57 -12.02 -12.50 -8.64
N GLU A 58 -11.37 -11.85 -9.61
CA GLU A 58 -11.80 -11.90 -11.02
C GLU A 58 -11.83 -13.34 -11.55
N THR A 59 -10.80 -14.12 -11.24
CA THR A 59 -10.71 -15.53 -11.68
C THR A 59 -11.79 -16.39 -11.04
N GLU A 60 -12.05 -16.21 -9.74
CA GLU A 60 -13.10 -16.95 -9.04
C GLU A 60 -14.50 -16.58 -9.55
N GLN A 61 -14.75 -15.30 -9.84
CA GLN A 61 -16.01 -14.85 -10.44
C GLN A 61 -16.23 -15.44 -11.84
N ALA A 62 -15.17 -15.50 -12.67
CA ALA A 62 -15.24 -16.12 -13.98
C ALA A 62 -15.54 -17.64 -13.88
N ALA A 63 -14.91 -18.32 -12.92
CA ALA A 63 -15.15 -19.74 -12.67
C ALA A 63 -16.59 -20.01 -12.18
N LEU A 64 -17.10 -19.18 -11.26
CA LEU A 64 -18.49 -19.20 -10.80
C LEU A 64 -19.45 -19.03 -11.98
N ALA A 65 -19.28 -17.98 -12.79
CA ALA A 65 -20.14 -17.72 -13.94
C ALA A 65 -20.15 -18.88 -14.95
N ALA A 66 -18.99 -19.50 -15.20
CA ALA A 66 -18.89 -20.66 -16.08
C ALA A 66 -19.65 -21.88 -15.54
N ARG A 67 -19.56 -22.18 -14.23
CA ARG A 67 -20.28 -23.29 -13.60
C ARG A 67 -21.79 -23.04 -13.57
N THR A 68 -22.22 -21.84 -13.19
CA THR A 68 -23.64 -21.46 -13.24
C THR A 68 -24.21 -21.62 -14.65
N ALA A 69 -23.50 -21.14 -15.68
CA ALA A 69 -23.93 -21.29 -17.07
C ALA A 69 -24.02 -22.76 -17.50
N TYR A 70 -23.08 -23.60 -17.07
CA TYR A 70 -23.14 -25.05 -17.32
C TYR A 70 -24.39 -25.67 -16.68
N PHE A 71 -24.65 -25.40 -15.40
CA PHE A 71 -25.82 -25.95 -14.69
C PHE A 71 -27.15 -25.48 -15.29
N ASP A 72 -27.24 -24.21 -15.71
CA ASP A 72 -28.43 -23.71 -16.39
C ASP A 72 -28.68 -24.42 -17.73
N ARG A 73 -27.62 -24.79 -18.46
CA ARG A 73 -27.74 -25.58 -19.69
C ARG A 73 -28.18 -27.02 -19.41
N VAL A 74 -27.68 -27.64 -18.34
CA VAL A 74 -28.11 -28.98 -17.91
C VAL A 74 -29.59 -28.96 -17.51
N LEU A 75 -30.03 -27.94 -16.75
CA LEU A 75 -31.43 -27.75 -16.40
C LEU A 75 -32.33 -27.57 -17.63
N LEU A 76 -31.91 -26.73 -18.59
CA LEU A 76 -32.64 -26.55 -19.83
C LEU A 76 -32.72 -27.82 -20.68
N PHE A 77 -31.67 -28.64 -20.65
CA PHE A 77 -31.68 -29.94 -21.31
C PHE A 77 -32.66 -30.90 -20.63
N ALA A 78 -32.64 -30.95 -19.30
CA ALA A 78 -33.59 -31.73 -18.51
C ALA A 78 -35.03 -31.30 -18.80
N SER A 79 -35.34 -29.99 -18.76
CA SER A 79 -36.70 -29.45 -18.94
C SER A 79 -37.36 -29.79 -20.28
N LYS A 80 -36.58 -30.23 -21.27
CA LYS A 80 -37.06 -30.63 -22.61
C LYS A 80 -37.37 -32.13 -22.72
N GLN A 81 -37.06 -32.91 -21.70
CA GLN A 81 -37.38 -34.34 -21.67
C GLN A 81 -38.87 -34.54 -21.38
N SER A 82 -39.50 -35.51 -22.04
CA SER A 82 -40.92 -35.86 -21.82
C SER A 82 -41.19 -36.44 -20.43
N THR A 83 -40.15 -36.94 -19.76
CA THR A 83 -40.20 -37.42 -18.38
C THR A 83 -38.84 -37.14 -17.74
N ILE A 84 -38.83 -36.34 -16.67
CA ILE A 84 -37.63 -36.03 -15.88
C ILE A 84 -37.71 -36.82 -14.58
N ASP A 85 -36.59 -37.44 -14.21
CA ASP A 85 -36.42 -37.95 -12.87
C ASP A 85 -36.40 -36.78 -11.87
N PRO A 86 -37.35 -36.71 -10.90
CA PRO A 86 -37.43 -35.60 -9.93
C PRO A 86 -36.12 -35.33 -9.17
N ARG A 87 -35.24 -36.33 -9.06
CA ARG A 87 -33.93 -36.19 -8.40
C ARG A 87 -32.96 -35.32 -9.19
N VAL A 88 -33.08 -35.28 -10.53
CA VAL A 88 -32.27 -34.35 -11.35
C VAL A 88 -32.55 -32.91 -10.94
N THR A 89 -33.82 -32.57 -10.69
CA THR A 89 -34.21 -31.25 -10.20
C THR A 89 -33.63 -30.97 -8.81
N GLN A 90 -33.70 -31.93 -7.88
CA GLN A 90 -33.13 -31.79 -6.52
C GLN A 90 -31.60 -31.57 -6.55
N TYR A 91 -30.87 -32.27 -7.42
CA TYR A 91 -29.42 -32.06 -7.56
C TYR A 91 -29.08 -30.69 -8.15
N MET A 92 -29.91 -30.22 -9.07
CA MET A 92 -29.68 -28.91 -9.68
C MET A 92 -29.98 -27.77 -8.72
N GLU A 93 -30.98 -27.91 -7.86
CA GLU A 93 -31.22 -26.98 -6.76
C GLU A 93 -30.06 -26.96 -5.75
N ALA A 94 -29.52 -28.13 -5.41
CA ALA A 94 -28.35 -28.24 -4.53
C ALA A 94 -27.08 -27.62 -5.15
N LEU A 95 -26.85 -27.83 -6.45
CA LEU A 95 -25.72 -27.22 -7.17
C LEU A 95 -25.87 -25.70 -7.28
N LYS A 96 -27.11 -25.18 -7.39
CA LYS A 96 -27.36 -23.74 -7.29
C LYS A 96 -27.06 -23.19 -5.89
N GLN A 97 -27.40 -23.92 -4.84
CA GLN A 97 -27.03 -23.54 -3.47
C GLN A 97 -25.50 -23.55 -3.28
N TYR A 98 -24.80 -24.52 -3.85
CA TYR A 98 -23.34 -24.55 -3.84
C TYR A 98 -22.73 -23.30 -4.49
N GLU A 99 -23.18 -22.93 -5.70
CA GLU A 99 -22.66 -21.72 -6.36
C GLU A 99 -23.01 -20.43 -5.58
N GLN A 100 -24.10 -20.43 -4.81
CA GLN A 100 -24.39 -19.33 -3.88
C GLN A 100 -23.36 -19.24 -2.76
N TYR A 101 -23.00 -20.37 -2.12
CA TYR A 101 -21.94 -20.37 -1.10
C TYR A 101 -20.59 -19.91 -1.65
N GLN A 102 -20.27 -20.30 -2.88
CA GLN A 102 -19.06 -19.81 -3.56
C GLN A 102 -19.13 -18.29 -3.79
N ASN A 103 -20.28 -17.77 -4.26
CA ASN A 103 -20.46 -16.34 -4.45
C ASN A 103 -20.30 -15.56 -3.13
N ASP A 104 -20.92 -16.04 -2.05
CA ASP A 104 -20.81 -15.40 -0.74
C ASP A 104 -19.35 -15.39 -0.24
N ASN A 105 -18.61 -16.49 -0.46
CA ASN A 105 -17.18 -16.56 -0.17
C ASN A 105 -16.36 -15.54 -0.99
N ILE A 106 -16.62 -15.43 -2.31
CA ILE A 106 -15.96 -14.45 -3.18
C ILE A 106 -16.22 -13.02 -2.67
N GLN A 107 -17.45 -12.70 -2.27
CA GLN A 107 -17.79 -11.38 -1.75
C GLN A 107 -17.09 -11.10 -0.41
N ALA A 108 -17.00 -12.10 0.48
CA ALA A 108 -16.29 -11.98 1.75
C ALA A 108 -14.79 -11.74 1.53
N GLN A 109 -14.15 -12.49 0.63
CA GLN A 109 -12.74 -12.29 0.27
C GLN A 109 -12.49 -10.93 -0.39
N ALA A 110 -13.36 -10.50 -1.29
CA ALA A 110 -13.26 -9.18 -1.93
C ALA A 110 -13.33 -8.05 -0.88
N LYS A 111 -14.23 -8.18 0.09
CA LYS A 111 -14.37 -7.20 1.17
C LYS A 111 -13.15 -7.20 2.10
N ASP A 112 -12.80 -8.36 2.65
CA ASP A 112 -11.86 -8.41 3.77
C ASP A 112 -10.40 -8.34 3.31
N ILE A 113 -10.09 -8.91 2.14
CA ILE A 113 -8.71 -9.01 1.63
C ILE A 113 -8.44 -7.89 0.62
N VAL A 114 -9.32 -7.68 -0.36
CA VAL A 114 -9.07 -6.69 -1.42
C VAL A 114 -9.37 -5.27 -0.95
N ASN A 115 -10.60 -5.01 -0.47
CA ASN A 115 -10.98 -3.66 -0.06
C ASN A 115 -10.20 -3.21 1.18
N GLY A 116 -9.94 -4.11 2.14
CA GLY A 116 -9.11 -3.78 3.31
C GLY A 116 -7.69 -3.32 2.93
N VAL A 117 -7.07 -3.97 1.95
CA VAL A 117 -5.75 -3.54 1.43
C VAL A 117 -5.85 -2.23 0.65
N ASP A 118 -6.87 -2.07 -0.21
CA ASP A 118 -7.09 -0.87 -1.01
C ASP A 118 -7.32 0.38 -0.13
N GLU A 119 -8.13 0.23 0.92
CA GLU A 119 -8.38 1.26 1.92
C GLU A 119 -7.11 1.63 2.68
N PHE A 120 -6.32 0.64 3.12
CA PHE A 120 -5.06 0.91 3.81
C PHE A 120 -4.06 1.65 2.91
N ILE A 121 -3.94 1.25 1.63
CA ILE A 121 -3.10 1.95 0.66
C ILE A 121 -3.55 3.40 0.51
N THR A 122 -4.85 3.61 0.30
CA THR A 122 -5.41 4.92 -0.04
C THR A 122 -5.42 5.87 1.15
N GLN A 123 -5.70 5.36 2.36
CA GLN A 123 -5.88 6.20 3.55
C GLN A 123 -4.61 6.37 4.37
N VAL A 124 -3.62 5.48 4.23
CA VAL A 124 -2.40 5.50 5.05
C VAL A 124 -1.15 5.59 4.20
N ILE A 125 -0.95 4.67 3.25
CA ILE A 125 0.32 4.58 2.50
C ILE A 125 0.51 5.77 1.56
N GLU A 126 -0.47 6.10 0.72
CA GLU A 126 -0.35 7.23 -0.22
C GLU A 126 -0.22 8.59 0.50
N PRO A 127 -1.04 8.90 1.53
CA PRO A 127 -0.82 10.12 2.32
C PRO A 127 0.57 10.20 2.97
N THR A 128 1.11 9.08 3.44
CA THR A 128 2.48 9.02 3.99
C THR A 128 3.53 9.30 2.93
N ARG A 129 3.33 8.80 1.71
CA ARG A 129 4.17 9.11 0.54
C ARG A 129 4.11 10.59 0.17
N ASP A 130 2.93 11.20 0.25
CA ASP A 130 2.74 12.62 -0.05
C ASP A 130 3.48 13.50 0.97
N ILE A 131 3.35 13.20 2.26
CA ILE A 131 4.12 13.87 3.33
C ILE A 131 5.64 13.78 3.05
N LYS A 132 6.14 12.63 2.59
CA LYS A 132 7.56 12.48 2.24
C LYS A 132 7.97 13.35 1.05
N ASN A 133 7.07 13.61 0.10
CA ASN A 133 7.35 14.50 -1.03
C ASN A 133 7.35 15.95 -0.56
N ASP A 134 6.35 16.36 0.21
CA ASP A 134 6.27 17.70 0.80
C ASP A 134 7.48 18.01 1.68
N LEU A 135 7.94 17.03 2.48
CA LEU A 135 9.14 17.15 3.30
C LEU A 135 10.41 17.37 2.47
N SER A 136 10.47 16.79 1.27
CA SER A 136 11.61 16.95 0.34
C SER A 136 11.66 18.37 -0.22
N ASP A 137 10.50 18.96 -0.53
CA ASP A 137 10.37 20.33 -1.02
C ASP A 137 10.63 21.35 0.10
N LEU A 138 10.14 21.06 1.31
CA LEU A 138 10.40 21.85 2.50
C LEU A 138 11.89 21.85 2.85
N ARG A 139 12.57 20.71 2.74
CA ARG A 139 14.03 20.61 2.93
C ARG A 139 14.77 21.54 1.96
N THR A 140 14.38 21.53 0.70
CA THR A 140 14.99 22.39 -0.34
C THR A 140 14.80 23.87 0.00
N SER A 141 13.60 24.24 0.45
CA SER A 141 13.27 25.62 0.87
C SER A 141 14.05 26.04 2.12
N ARG A 142 14.13 25.15 3.12
CA ARG A 142 14.89 25.37 4.35
C ARG A 142 16.38 25.56 4.07
N ASP A 143 16.95 24.74 3.19
CA ASP A 143 18.38 24.83 2.82
C ASP A 143 18.67 26.09 1.98
N ALA A 144 17.69 26.60 1.23
CA ALA A 144 17.78 27.92 0.60
C ALA A 144 17.76 29.05 1.64
N ALA A 145 16.81 29.04 2.58
CA ALA A 145 16.73 30.02 3.66
C ALA A 145 18.00 30.02 4.54
N LEU A 146 18.63 28.85 4.76
CA LEU A 146 19.91 28.75 5.46
C LEU A 146 21.03 29.48 4.71
N ARG A 147 21.11 29.30 3.38
CA ARG A 147 22.10 29.99 2.54
C ARG A 147 21.88 31.49 2.53
N GLU A 148 20.62 31.95 2.47
CA GLU A 148 20.29 33.38 2.56
C GLU A 148 20.65 33.97 3.93
N LYS A 149 20.35 33.26 5.03
CA LYS A 149 20.79 33.64 6.38
C LYS A 149 22.31 33.81 6.45
N GLN A 150 23.06 32.86 5.90
CA GLN A 150 24.54 32.92 5.88
C GLN A 150 25.05 34.08 5.01
N ALA A 151 24.43 34.34 3.86
CA ALA A 151 24.78 35.46 2.99
C ALA A 151 24.50 36.82 3.66
N SER A 152 23.35 36.97 4.32
CA SER A 152 22.98 38.18 5.07
C SER A 152 23.95 38.48 6.22
N MET A 153 24.45 37.45 6.92
CA MET A 153 25.47 37.62 7.97
C MET A 153 26.76 38.25 7.44
N GLN A 154 27.11 38.02 6.17
CA GLN A 154 28.31 38.61 5.54
C GLN A 154 28.10 40.09 5.18
N GLN A 155 26.85 40.51 4.91
CA GLN A 155 26.51 41.88 4.56
C GLN A 155 26.37 42.82 5.78
N GLN A 156 26.41 42.27 7.01
CA GLN A 156 26.37 43.00 8.28
C GLN A 156 25.13 43.90 8.49
N ASP A 157 24.03 43.65 7.78
CA ASP A 157 22.74 44.30 8.03
C ASP A 157 21.97 43.54 9.14
N PRO A 158 21.90 44.08 10.37
CA PRO A 158 21.34 43.34 11.50
C PRO A 158 19.85 43.03 11.35
N ILE A 159 19.09 43.87 10.64
CA ILE A 159 17.65 43.67 10.44
C ILE A 159 17.43 42.50 9.48
N LYS A 160 18.15 42.48 8.34
CA LYS A 160 18.07 41.39 7.37
C LYS A 160 18.56 40.07 7.93
N VAL A 161 19.65 40.08 8.72
CA VAL A 161 20.14 38.89 9.41
C VAL A 161 19.07 38.29 10.32
N GLN A 162 18.38 39.13 11.10
CA GLN A 162 17.33 38.65 12.00
C GLN A 162 16.12 38.09 11.23
N GLN A 163 15.73 38.72 10.11
CA GLN A 163 14.63 38.24 9.27
C GLN A 163 14.94 36.87 8.66
N CYS A 164 16.10 36.70 8.01
CA CYS A 164 16.51 35.42 7.45
C CYS A 164 16.69 34.33 8.53
N ALA A 165 17.14 34.70 9.74
CA ALA A 165 17.25 33.77 10.86
C ALA A 165 15.89 33.27 11.35
N ASN A 166 14.90 34.15 11.46
CA ASN A 166 13.53 33.80 11.84
C ASN A 166 12.85 32.92 10.78
N GLU A 167 13.04 33.23 9.50
CA GLU A 167 12.49 32.45 8.39
C GLU A 167 13.08 31.04 8.34
N TRP A 168 14.42 30.93 8.41
CA TRP A 168 15.08 29.63 8.48
C TRP A 168 14.60 28.82 9.68
N LYS A 169 14.49 29.45 10.87
CA LYS A 169 14.02 28.78 12.09
C LYS A 169 12.60 28.24 11.93
N ARG A 170 11.69 29.04 11.36
CA ARG A 170 10.31 28.61 11.08
C ARG A 170 10.26 27.40 10.13
N MET A 171 11.08 27.41 9.08
CA MET A 171 11.14 26.30 8.13
C MET A 171 11.77 25.04 8.74
N ASP A 172 12.81 25.20 9.56
CA ASP A 172 13.45 24.09 10.25
C ASP A 172 12.50 23.45 11.29
N GLU A 173 11.81 24.26 12.09
CA GLU A 173 10.79 23.77 13.03
C GLU A 173 9.69 22.98 12.31
N LYS A 174 9.16 23.52 11.20
CA LYS A 174 8.17 22.80 10.39
C LYS A 174 8.75 21.49 9.84
N TYR A 175 9.99 21.51 9.36
CA TYR A 175 10.65 20.32 8.82
C TYR A 175 10.82 19.23 9.89
N GLN A 176 11.23 19.59 11.12
CA GLN A 176 11.36 18.62 12.20
C GLN A 176 10.02 17.99 12.60
N VAL A 177 8.94 18.80 12.64
CA VAL A 177 7.59 18.30 12.92
C VAL A 177 7.11 17.36 11.82
N ASP A 178 7.18 17.79 10.56
CA ASP A 178 6.73 16.98 9.42
C ASP A 178 7.56 15.69 9.29
N ARG A 179 8.87 15.75 9.59
CA ARG A 179 9.76 14.58 9.64
C ARG A 179 9.35 13.60 10.74
N ALA A 180 8.99 14.08 11.93
CA ALA A 180 8.54 13.23 13.02
C ALA A 180 7.19 12.55 12.71
N VAL A 181 6.26 13.29 12.12
CA VAL A 181 4.96 12.74 11.66
C VAL A 181 5.18 11.68 10.58
N LEU A 182 6.04 11.95 9.60
CA LEU A 182 6.39 10.97 8.56
C LEU A 182 6.95 9.69 9.17
N LEU A 183 7.89 9.80 10.11
CA LEU A 183 8.48 8.62 10.75
C LEU A 183 7.46 7.84 11.58
N ALA A 184 6.58 8.51 12.30
CA ALA A 184 5.49 7.83 13.03
C ALA A 184 4.57 7.03 12.09
N ASN A 185 4.23 7.60 10.93
CA ASN A 185 3.42 6.89 9.93
C ASN A 185 4.18 5.72 9.29
N VAL A 186 5.47 5.89 8.99
CA VAL A 186 6.32 4.82 8.45
C VAL A 186 6.43 3.67 9.44
N ASP A 187 6.70 3.97 10.71
CA ASP A 187 6.79 2.96 11.76
C ASP A 187 5.45 2.22 11.93
N TYR A 188 4.32 2.95 11.90
CA TYR A 188 2.99 2.35 11.94
C TYR A 188 2.74 1.38 10.76
N VAL A 189 3.12 1.76 9.54
CA VAL A 189 2.97 0.90 8.35
C VAL A 189 3.81 -0.37 8.49
N GLU A 190 5.05 -0.25 8.96
CA GLU A 190 5.95 -1.39 9.16
C GLU A 190 5.47 -2.33 10.28
N GLU A 191 5.02 -1.79 11.40
CA GLU A 191 4.46 -2.59 12.52
C GLU A 191 3.19 -3.34 12.10
N LYS A 192 2.35 -2.67 11.32
CA LYS A 192 1.08 -3.24 10.84
C LYS A 192 1.27 -4.35 9.82
N LYS A 193 2.37 -4.36 9.05
CA LYS A 193 2.67 -5.38 8.05
C LYS A 193 2.56 -6.81 8.60
N ASN A 194 3.16 -7.09 9.75
CA ASN A 194 3.10 -8.44 10.34
C ASN A 194 1.69 -8.83 10.80
N HIS A 195 0.96 -7.88 11.36
CA HIS A 195 -0.43 -8.09 11.74
C HIS A 195 -1.31 -8.38 10.53
N ASP A 196 -1.18 -7.57 9.47
CA ASP A 196 -1.96 -7.70 8.25
C ASP A 196 -1.67 -9.02 7.52
N LEU A 197 -0.41 -9.47 7.46
CA LEU A 197 -0.06 -10.77 6.88
C LEU A 197 -0.74 -11.93 7.62
N LEU A 198 -0.76 -11.90 8.95
CA LEU A 198 -1.46 -12.90 9.76
C LEU A 198 -2.97 -12.82 9.56
N GLN A 199 -3.52 -11.60 9.53
CA GLN A 199 -4.95 -11.38 9.37
C GLN A 199 -5.45 -11.87 8.00
N TYR A 200 -4.80 -11.48 6.91
CA TYR A 200 -5.24 -11.86 5.56
C TYR A 200 -5.16 -13.37 5.35
N THR A 201 -4.09 -14.01 5.84
CA THR A 201 -3.95 -15.46 5.72
C THR A 201 -4.97 -16.20 6.57
N ALA A 202 -5.19 -15.79 7.83
CA ALA A 202 -6.18 -16.40 8.70
C ALA A 202 -7.61 -16.26 8.15
N GLN A 203 -7.99 -15.06 7.69
CA GLN A 203 -9.31 -14.81 7.10
C GLN A 203 -9.52 -15.65 5.84
N PHE A 204 -8.51 -15.73 4.96
CA PHE A 204 -8.60 -16.57 3.78
C PHE A 204 -8.83 -18.05 4.14
N PHE A 205 -8.07 -18.60 5.10
CA PHE A 205 -8.25 -19.98 5.53
C PHE A 205 -9.62 -20.24 6.17
N GLU A 206 -10.10 -19.33 7.02
CA GLU A 206 -11.39 -19.45 7.68
C GLU A 206 -12.55 -19.43 6.68
N GLN A 207 -12.50 -18.52 5.71
CA GLN A 207 -13.50 -18.41 4.64
C GLN A 207 -13.51 -19.67 3.77
N GLN A 208 -12.34 -20.15 3.33
CA GLN A 208 -12.21 -21.39 2.56
C GLN A 208 -12.69 -22.62 3.35
N TYR A 209 -12.33 -22.73 4.63
CA TYR A 209 -12.77 -23.82 5.49
C TYR A 209 -14.30 -23.84 5.64
N THR A 210 -14.89 -22.69 5.94
CA THR A 210 -16.34 -22.55 6.16
C THR A 210 -17.13 -22.89 4.90
N MET A 211 -16.71 -22.38 3.74
CA MET A 211 -17.34 -22.67 2.46
C MET A 211 -17.28 -24.18 2.14
N ASN A 212 -16.10 -24.79 2.28
CA ASN A 212 -15.93 -26.22 2.01
C ASN A 212 -16.73 -27.09 2.98
N ALA A 213 -16.68 -26.81 4.29
CA ALA A 213 -17.40 -27.58 5.29
C ALA A 213 -18.92 -27.56 5.06
N THR A 214 -19.46 -26.39 4.72
CA THR A 214 -20.89 -26.20 4.44
C THR A 214 -21.28 -26.97 3.17
N THR A 215 -20.50 -26.82 2.10
CA THR A 215 -20.69 -27.53 0.83
C THR A 215 -20.69 -29.05 1.02
N TYR A 216 -19.66 -29.60 1.67
CA TYR A 216 -19.53 -31.05 1.87
C TYR A 216 -20.69 -31.60 2.71
N SER A 217 -21.11 -30.89 3.76
CA SER A 217 -22.24 -31.28 4.60
C SER A 217 -23.53 -31.41 3.76
N ASP A 218 -23.81 -30.43 2.90
CA ASP A 218 -25.04 -30.44 2.11
C ASP A 218 -24.98 -31.46 0.96
N MET A 219 -23.84 -31.62 0.30
CA MET A 219 -23.65 -32.68 -0.71
C MET A 219 -23.77 -34.09 -0.11
N ALA A 220 -23.22 -34.32 1.08
CA ALA A 220 -23.26 -35.62 1.76
C ALA A 220 -24.69 -36.02 2.19
N ARG A 221 -25.61 -35.06 2.38
CA ARG A 221 -27.03 -35.35 2.65
C ARG A 221 -27.79 -35.82 1.40
N ILE A 222 -27.33 -35.41 0.22
CA ILE A 222 -28.03 -35.62 -1.05
C ILE A 222 -27.46 -36.86 -1.78
N GLU A 223 -26.16 -37.10 -1.69
CA GLU A 223 -25.47 -38.21 -2.38
C GLU A 223 -26.04 -39.62 -2.13
N PRO A 224 -26.38 -40.03 -0.89
CA PRO A 224 -26.88 -41.38 -0.62
C PRO A 224 -28.22 -41.69 -1.31
N GLN A 225 -29.05 -40.66 -1.54
CA GLN A 225 -30.36 -40.80 -2.18
C GLN A 225 -30.27 -41.22 -3.66
N VAL A 226 -29.09 -41.06 -4.29
CA VAL A 226 -28.86 -41.45 -5.68
C VAL A 226 -28.05 -42.72 -5.83
N LYS A 227 -27.03 -42.94 -4.98
CA LYS A 227 -26.22 -44.17 -5.05
C LYS A 227 -27.06 -45.43 -4.86
N GLN A 228 -28.10 -45.39 -4.02
CA GLN A 228 -29.02 -46.52 -3.82
C GLN A 228 -29.89 -46.86 -5.04
N THR A 229 -29.88 -46.06 -6.10
CA THR A 229 -30.79 -46.24 -7.25
C THR A 229 -30.10 -46.33 -8.61
N LEU A 230 -28.79 -46.11 -8.65
CA LEU A 230 -27.92 -46.48 -9.79
C LEU A 230 -27.41 -47.93 -9.67
N GLN A 231 -27.70 -48.60 -8.56
CA GLN A 231 -27.50 -50.03 -8.32
C GLN A 231 -28.80 -50.79 -8.60
#